data_AF-A0A7X2CZU6-F1
#
_entry.id   AF-A0A7X2CZU6-F1
#
_cell.length_a   1.000
_cell.length_b   1.000
_cell.length_c   1.000
_cell.angle_alpha   90.00
_cell.angle_beta   90.00
_cell.angle_gamma   90.00
#
_symmetry.space_group_name_H-M   'P 1'
#
loop_
_entity.id
_entity.type
_entity.pdbx_description
1 polymer ?
#
loop_
_entity_poly.entity_id
_entity_poly.type
_entity_poly.pdbx_seq_one_letter_code
_entity_poly.pdbx_strand_id
1 'polypeptide(L)'
;MITSLTILSSIAIIVTAIIAFAEYLAGKARHENTLAIARLDKQEEDFIKWFYDYLHMSQILMRVTIQLNMDRLEQIHFEDATDSGSQRRVVRINENTLSRDRYTADLTYQMMILNLIIDERKSYFKRAKARIRENHETLIQDINDFSKEIHTTYDERMKDETADFRAIMTDARTLARKTVQEIERSNHEMGDQVKEDLLALEDEIESHFRRKK
;
A
#
# COMPACT_ATOMS: atom_id res chain seq x y z
N MET A 1 -65.43 -11.47 39.87
CA MET A 1 -65.99 -11.47 38.49
C MET A 1 -65.03 -10.66 37.64
N ILE A 2 -64.17 -11.31 36.84
CA ILE A 2 -63.32 -10.59 35.88
C ILE A 2 -64.24 -10.15 34.75
N THR A 3 -64.37 -8.85 34.52
CA THR A 3 -65.22 -8.33 33.45
C THR A 3 -64.51 -8.49 32.10
N SER A 4 -65.27 -8.69 31.03
CA SER A 4 -64.77 -8.81 29.65
C SER A 4 -63.84 -7.65 29.25
N LEU A 5 -64.07 -6.47 29.82
CA LEU A 5 -63.24 -5.28 29.64
C LEU A 5 -61.80 -5.46 30.18
N THR A 6 -61.63 -6.07 31.35
CA THR A 6 -60.31 -6.38 31.93
C THR A 6 -59.53 -7.40 31.12
N ILE A 7 -60.21 -8.37 30.51
CA ILE A 7 -59.58 -9.36 29.61
C ILE A 7 -59.12 -8.66 28.34
N LEU A 8 -59.97 -7.82 27.74
CA LEU A 8 -59.64 -7.04 26.55
C LEU A 8 -58.48 -6.05 26.79
N SER A 9 -58.45 -5.36 27.94
CA SER A 9 -57.35 -4.44 28.25
C SER A 9 -56.02 -5.19 28.46
N SER A 10 -56.07 -6.38 29.07
CA SER A 10 -54.88 -7.22 29.27
C SER A 10 -54.33 -7.73 27.94
N ILE A 11 -55.21 -8.16 27.02
CA ILE A 11 -54.82 -8.55 25.65
C ILE A 11 -54.23 -7.36 24.91
N ALA A 12 -54.84 -6.16 25.01
CA ALA A 12 -54.33 -4.96 24.36
C ALA A 12 -52.91 -4.61 24.84
N ILE A 13 -52.65 -4.67 26.15
CA ILE A 13 -51.30 -4.43 26.72
C ILE A 13 -50.29 -5.46 26.19
N ILE A 14 -50.66 -6.74 26.13
CA ILE A 14 -49.78 -7.80 25.61
C ILE A 14 -49.47 -7.56 24.12
N VAL A 15 -50.48 -7.22 23.31
CA VAL A 15 -50.30 -6.93 21.88
C VAL A 15 -49.41 -5.70 21.68
N THR A 16 -49.63 -4.61 22.44
CA THR A 16 -48.78 -3.42 22.39
C THR A 16 -47.33 -3.73 22.78
N ALA A 17 -47.11 -4.57 23.80
CA ALA A 17 -45.78 -5.00 24.20
C ALA A 17 -45.08 -5.84 23.12
N ILE A 18 -45.81 -6.74 22.44
CA ILE A 18 -45.28 -7.53 21.31
C ILE A 18 -44.88 -6.62 20.14
N ILE A 19 -45.72 -5.65 19.80
CA ILE A 19 -45.43 -4.67 18.73
C ILE A 19 -44.19 -3.84 19.09
N ALA A 20 -44.14 -3.27 20.29
CA ALA A 20 -43.01 -2.47 20.75
C ALA A 20 -41.70 -3.29 20.79
N PHE A 21 -41.77 -4.56 21.18
CA PHE A 21 -40.62 -5.47 21.16
C PHE A 21 -40.17 -5.79 19.73
N ALA A 22 -41.10 -6.03 18.80
CA ALA A 22 -40.79 -6.23 17.39
C ALA A 22 -40.15 -4.99 16.76
N GLU A 23 -40.67 -3.79 17.07
CA GLU A 23 -40.09 -2.51 16.65
C GLU A 23 -38.69 -2.30 17.23
N TYR A 24 -38.47 -2.65 18.50
CA TYR A 24 -37.14 -2.60 19.11
C TYR A 24 -36.15 -3.53 18.41
N LEU A 25 -36.52 -4.78 18.14
CA LEU A 25 -35.66 -5.72 17.42
C LEU A 25 -35.35 -5.24 16.00
N ALA A 26 -36.36 -4.72 15.29
CA ALA A 26 -36.18 -4.12 13.97
C ALA A 26 -35.26 -2.89 14.02
N GLY A 27 -35.41 -2.03 15.04
CA GLY A 27 -34.56 -0.86 15.27
C GLY A 27 -33.11 -1.25 15.58
N LYS A 28 -32.90 -2.26 16.43
CA LYS A 28 -31.58 -2.81 16.75
C LYS A 28 -30.88 -3.36 15.51
N ALA A 29 -31.56 -4.20 14.72
CA ALA A 29 -31.01 -4.76 13.48
C ALA A 29 -30.67 -3.68 12.45
N ARG A 30 -31.50 -2.63 12.32
CA ARG A 30 -31.20 -1.47 11.46
C ARG A 30 -29.94 -0.74 11.93
N HIS A 31 -29.82 -0.48 13.23
CA HIS A 31 -28.67 0.21 13.79
C HIS A 31 -27.37 -0.58 13.60
N GLU A 32 -27.40 -1.89 13.85
CA GLU A 32 -26.26 -2.79 13.62
C GLU A 32 -25.82 -2.79 12.14
N ASN A 33 -26.78 -2.84 11.20
CA ASN A 33 -26.46 -2.76 9.76
C ASN A 33 -25.90 -1.39 9.35
N THR A 34 -26.45 -0.28 9.85
CA THR A 34 -25.92 1.06 9.56
C THR A 34 -24.50 1.23 10.08
N LEU A 35 -24.20 0.73 11.28
CA LEU A 35 -22.84 0.73 11.82
C LEU A 35 -21.90 -0.18 11.02
N ALA A 36 -22.38 -1.32 10.52
CA ALA A 36 -21.58 -2.21 9.67
C ALA A 36 -21.21 -1.51 8.35
N ILE A 37 -22.17 -0.93 7.65
CA ILE A 37 -21.95 -0.19 6.40
C ILE A 37 -20.94 0.95 6.61
N ALA A 38 -21.17 1.82 7.60
CA ALA A 38 -20.26 2.94 7.86
C ALA A 38 -18.81 2.52 8.18
N ARG A 39 -18.62 1.33 8.76
CA ARG A 39 -17.28 0.77 8.99
C ARG A 39 -16.65 0.22 7.71
N LEU A 40 -17.44 -0.42 6.85
CA LEU A 40 -16.99 -0.93 5.55
C LEU A 40 -16.62 0.22 4.61
N ASP A 41 -17.46 1.25 4.50
CA ASP A 41 -17.20 2.46 3.70
C ASP A 41 -15.90 3.14 4.14
N LYS A 42 -15.72 3.32 5.45
CA LYS A 42 -14.48 3.89 5.99
C LYS A 42 -13.26 3.03 5.68
N GLN A 43 -13.41 1.70 5.76
CA GLN A 43 -12.33 0.77 5.48
C GLN A 43 -11.91 0.84 3.99
N GLU A 44 -12.88 0.99 3.09
CA GLU A 44 -12.65 1.23 1.67
C GLU A 44 -11.84 2.52 1.44
N GLU A 45 -12.30 3.64 2.01
CA GLU A 45 -11.62 4.94 1.89
C GLU A 45 -10.19 4.92 2.45
N ASP A 46 -10.02 4.37 3.65
CA ASP A 46 -8.71 4.26 4.31
C ASP A 46 -7.76 3.38 3.47
N PHE A 47 -8.26 2.28 2.89
CA PHE A 47 -7.48 1.38 2.06
C PHE A 47 -7.08 1.99 0.72
N ILE A 48 -8.00 2.67 0.02
CA ILE A 48 -7.71 3.36 -1.24
C ILE A 48 -6.61 4.41 -1.01
N LYS A 49 -6.75 5.22 0.04
CA LYS A 49 -5.76 6.24 0.38
C LYS A 49 -4.40 5.62 0.66
N TRP A 50 -4.36 4.60 1.52
CA TRP A 50 -3.13 3.88 1.84
C TRP A 50 -2.46 3.28 0.60
N PHE A 51 -3.25 2.72 -0.32
CA PHE A 51 -2.72 2.10 -1.53
C PHE A 51 -2.03 3.12 -2.43
N TYR A 52 -2.61 4.30 -2.62
CA TYR A 52 -1.97 5.39 -3.37
C TYR A 52 -0.72 5.93 -2.67
N ASP A 53 -0.76 6.11 -1.34
CA ASP A 53 0.40 6.53 -0.57
C ASP A 53 1.55 5.50 -0.69
N TYR A 54 1.23 4.20 -0.62
CA TYR A 54 2.19 3.12 -0.80
C TYR A 54 2.83 3.13 -2.19
N LEU A 55 2.02 3.22 -3.25
CA LEU A 55 2.51 3.29 -4.63
C LEU A 55 3.37 4.52 -4.90
N HIS A 56 2.98 5.67 -4.34
CA HIS A 56 3.77 6.89 -4.48
C HIS A 56 5.15 6.75 -3.83
N MET A 57 5.20 6.19 -2.62
CA MET A 57 6.45 6.02 -1.88
C MET A 57 7.36 4.97 -2.52
N SER A 58 6.83 3.89 -3.08
CA SER A 58 7.63 2.89 -3.80
C SER A 58 8.31 3.50 -5.04
N GLN A 59 7.58 4.33 -5.81
CA GLN A 59 8.11 5.03 -6.96
C GLN A 59 9.22 6.03 -6.59
N ILE A 60 9.03 6.79 -5.50
CA ILE A 60 10.06 7.73 -5.05
C ILE A 60 11.29 6.98 -4.56
N LEU A 61 11.13 5.92 -3.75
CA LEU A 61 12.24 5.12 -3.27
C LEU A 61 13.09 4.58 -4.42
N MET A 62 12.44 4.03 -5.44
CA MET A 62 13.11 3.53 -6.64
C MET A 62 13.90 4.64 -7.34
N ARG A 63 13.27 5.80 -7.58
CA ARG A 63 13.92 6.93 -8.26
C ARG A 63 15.16 7.42 -7.51
N VAL A 64 15.03 7.61 -6.18
CA VAL A 64 16.14 8.08 -5.35
C VAL A 64 17.25 7.03 -5.29
N THR A 65 16.91 5.74 -5.23
CA THR A 65 17.91 4.66 -5.23
C THR A 65 18.70 4.60 -6.53
N ILE A 66 18.02 4.74 -7.68
CA ILE A 66 18.69 4.84 -8.99
C ILE A 66 19.62 6.06 -9.01
N GLN A 67 19.12 7.24 -8.63
CA GLN A 67 19.93 8.46 -8.61
C GLN A 67 21.17 8.32 -7.73
N LEU A 68 21.01 7.79 -6.52
CA LEU A 68 22.11 7.54 -5.59
C LEU A 68 23.18 6.64 -6.20
N ASN A 69 22.78 5.51 -6.78
CA ASN A 69 23.71 4.55 -7.37
C ASN A 69 24.41 5.11 -8.61
N MET A 70 23.73 5.90 -9.44
CA MET A 70 24.34 6.59 -10.57
C MET A 70 25.33 7.68 -10.12
N ASP A 71 24.97 8.50 -9.12
CA ASP A 71 25.87 9.52 -8.56
C ASP A 71 27.12 8.87 -7.93
N ARG A 72 26.99 7.69 -7.31
CA ARG A 72 28.14 6.92 -6.77
C ARG A 72 29.08 6.43 -7.86
N LEU A 73 28.56 5.91 -8.97
CA LEU A 73 29.38 5.54 -10.13
C LEU A 73 30.15 6.75 -10.70
N GLU A 74 29.48 7.91 -10.79
CA GLU A 74 30.15 9.16 -11.20
C GLU A 74 31.26 9.58 -10.22
N GLN A 75 31.03 9.42 -8.91
CA GLN A 75 32.02 9.76 -7.89
C GLN A 75 33.29 8.92 -8.00
N ILE A 76 33.17 7.62 -8.28
CA ILE A 76 34.31 6.72 -8.48
C ILE A 76 35.14 7.18 -9.68
N HIS A 77 34.49 7.50 -10.80
CA HIS A 77 35.21 7.92 -12.01
C HIS A 77 35.92 9.26 -11.86
N PHE A 78 35.37 10.19 -11.07
CA PHE A 78 35.92 11.53 -10.85
C PHE A 78 36.57 11.70 -9.48
N GLU A 79 37.04 10.62 -8.85
CA GLU A 79 37.57 10.63 -7.48
C GLU A 79 38.76 11.60 -7.31
N ASP A 80 39.63 11.68 -8.33
CA ASP A 80 40.82 12.55 -8.34
C ASP A 80 40.51 14.01 -8.75
N ALA A 81 39.29 14.31 -9.19
CA ALA A 81 38.92 15.67 -9.58
C ALA A 81 38.62 16.51 -8.33
N THR A 82 39.49 17.50 -8.04
CA THR A 82 39.31 18.46 -6.93
C THR A 82 38.63 19.76 -7.41
N ASP A 83 37.57 19.61 -8.19
CA ASP A 83 36.81 20.72 -8.75
C ASP A 83 35.51 21.01 -7.98
N SER A 84 34.88 22.15 -8.27
CA SER A 84 33.55 22.48 -7.73
C SER A 84 32.48 21.43 -8.08
N GLY A 85 32.69 20.65 -9.15
CA GLY A 85 31.86 19.50 -9.51
C GLY A 85 31.92 18.37 -8.48
N SER A 86 33.10 18.08 -7.94
CA SER A 86 33.31 17.08 -6.89
C SER A 86 32.56 17.39 -5.61
N GLN A 87 32.63 18.63 -5.14
CA GLN A 87 31.88 19.04 -3.95
C GLN A 87 30.36 18.95 -4.16
N ARG A 88 29.86 19.30 -5.35
CA ARG A 88 28.43 19.14 -5.69
C ARG A 88 28.00 17.67 -5.73
N ARG A 89 28.84 16.76 -6.26
CA ARG A 89 28.55 15.31 -6.28
C ARG A 89 28.41 14.75 -4.86
N VAL A 90 29.34 15.10 -3.96
CA VAL A 90 29.30 14.66 -2.56
C VAL A 90 28.02 15.14 -1.86
N VAL A 91 27.61 16.39 -2.07
CA VAL A 91 26.35 16.91 -1.51
C VAL A 91 25.14 16.12 -2.03
N ARG A 92 25.04 15.88 -3.36
CA ARG A 92 23.94 15.09 -3.93
C ARG A 92 23.90 13.67 -3.38
N ILE A 93 25.04 13.00 -3.25
CA ILE A 93 25.12 11.65 -2.69
C ILE A 93 24.61 11.63 -1.25
N ASN A 94 24.99 12.61 -0.43
CA ASN A 94 24.52 12.70 0.95
C ASN A 94 23.01 12.97 1.03
N GLU A 95 22.49 13.90 0.23
CA GLU A 95 21.06 14.19 0.13
C GLU A 95 20.25 12.98 -0.33
N ASN A 96 20.73 12.28 -1.37
CA ASN A 96 20.10 11.08 -1.91
C ASN A 96 20.18 9.89 -0.94
N THR A 97 21.27 9.76 -0.17
CA THR A 97 21.40 8.73 0.88
C THR A 97 20.36 8.96 1.98
N LEU A 98 20.29 10.17 2.53
CA LEU A 98 19.31 10.54 3.55
C LEU A 98 17.88 10.35 3.05
N SER A 99 17.61 10.77 1.82
CA SER A 99 16.29 10.61 1.19
C SER A 99 15.93 9.12 1.03
N ARG A 100 16.86 8.30 0.52
CA ARG A 100 16.65 6.86 0.32
C ARG A 100 16.33 6.14 1.63
N ASP A 101 17.07 6.45 2.69
CA ASP A 101 16.85 5.83 4.00
C ASP A 101 15.50 6.24 4.59
N ARG A 102 15.12 7.51 4.46
CA ARG A 102 13.78 7.99 4.84
C ARG A 102 12.68 7.27 4.07
N TYR A 103 12.77 7.19 2.74
CA TYR A 103 11.74 6.55 1.91
C TYR A 103 11.64 5.05 2.16
N THR A 104 12.75 4.40 2.50
CA THR A 104 12.74 2.99 2.91
C THR A 104 11.97 2.82 4.23
N ALA A 105 12.27 3.66 5.22
CA ALA A 105 11.57 3.64 6.51
C ALA A 105 10.07 3.95 6.36
N ASP A 106 9.72 4.96 5.56
CA ASP A 106 8.33 5.32 5.29
C ASP A 106 7.58 4.19 4.57
N LEU A 107 8.22 3.51 3.60
CA LEU A 107 7.60 2.37 2.90
C LEU A 107 7.39 1.17 3.84
N THR A 108 8.34 0.88 4.73
CA THR A 108 8.15 -0.12 5.80
C THR A 108 7.02 0.29 6.75
N TYR A 109 6.92 1.56 7.09
CA TYR A 109 5.83 2.08 7.92
C TYR A 109 4.46 1.92 7.24
N GLN A 110 4.36 2.08 5.92
CA GLN A 110 3.12 1.77 5.21
C GLN A 110 2.69 0.31 5.39
N MET A 111 3.63 -0.64 5.38
CA MET A 111 3.32 -2.05 5.67
C MET A 111 2.83 -2.27 7.11
N MET A 112 3.29 -1.45 8.07
CA MET A 112 2.74 -1.46 9.42
C MET A 112 1.30 -0.93 9.45
N ILE A 113 1.03 0.20 8.76
CA ILE A 113 -0.31 0.80 8.67
C ILE A 113 -1.30 -0.15 8.00
N LEU A 114 -0.87 -0.90 6.99
CA LEU A 114 -1.72 -1.89 6.32
C LEU A 114 -2.37 -2.87 7.31
N ASN A 115 -1.67 -3.22 8.39
CA ASN A 115 -2.22 -4.09 9.45
C ASN A 115 -3.38 -3.46 10.22
N LEU A 116 -3.46 -2.13 10.26
CA LEU A 116 -4.51 -1.38 10.94
C LEU A 116 -5.71 -1.13 10.03
N ILE A 117 -5.47 -1.02 8.72
CA ILE A 117 -6.49 -0.74 7.71
C ILE A 117 -7.23 -2.02 7.31
N ILE A 118 -6.51 -3.14 7.17
CA ILE A 118 -7.12 -4.42 6.81
C ILE A 118 -7.37 -5.26 8.07
N ASP A 119 -8.65 -5.43 8.42
CA ASP A 119 -9.09 -6.44 9.39
C ASP A 119 -9.09 -7.84 8.74
N GLU A 120 -8.08 -8.66 9.05
CA GLU A 120 -7.93 -10.03 8.52
C GLU A 120 -9.07 -10.99 8.91
N ARG A 121 -9.90 -10.64 9.90
CA ARG A 121 -11.07 -11.43 10.28
C ARG A 121 -12.18 -11.35 9.24
N LYS A 122 -12.06 -10.44 8.27
CA LYS A 122 -13.02 -10.20 7.20
C LYS A 122 -12.58 -10.88 5.90
N SER A 123 -13.54 -11.45 5.17
CA SER A 123 -13.26 -12.31 4.00
C SER A 123 -12.74 -11.56 2.77
N TYR A 124 -13.16 -10.31 2.58
CA TYR A 124 -12.92 -9.53 1.35
C TYR A 124 -11.47 -9.06 1.17
N PHE A 125 -10.70 -8.86 2.24
CA PHE A 125 -9.28 -8.48 2.14
C PHE A 125 -8.29 -9.56 2.60
N LYS A 126 -8.79 -10.75 2.96
CA LYS A 126 -7.95 -11.81 3.55
C LYS A 126 -6.78 -12.21 2.64
N ARG A 127 -6.98 -12.18 1.32
CA ARG A 127 -5.91 -12.46 0.33
C ARG A 127 -5.15 -11.21 -0.09
N ALA A 128 -5.81 -10.04 -0.09
CA ALA A 128 -5.21 -8.76 -0.47
C ALA A 128 -3.93 -8.48 0.31
N LYS A 129 -4.00 -8.60 1.63
CA LYS A 129 -2.88 -8.30 2.53
C LYS A 129 -1.66 -9.21 2.31
N ALA A 130 -1.89 -10.51 2.08
CA ALA A 130 -0.82 -11.46 1.81
C ALA A 130 -0.12 -11.15 0.47
N ARG A 131 -0.89 -10.85 -0.58
CA ARG A 131 -0.36 -10.49 -1.90
C ARG A 131 0.38 -9.16 -1.90
N ILE A 132 -0.17 -8.14 -1.24
CA ILE A 132 0.51 -6.86 -1.05
C ILE A 132 1.85 -7.06 -0.36
N ARG A 133 1.91 -7.95 0.63
CA ARG A 133 3.15 -8.28 1.32
C ARG A 133 4.15 -8.99 0.40
N GLU A 134 3.71 -9.95 -0.40
CA GLU A 134 4.54 -10.63 -1.40
C GLU A 134 5.11 -9.64 -2.45
N ASN A 135 4.27 -8.74 -2.95
CA ASN A 135 4.70 -7.67 -3.85
C ASN A 135 5.67 -6.69 -3.18
N HIS A 136 5.46 -6.37 -1.90
CA HIS A 136 6.40 -5.55 -1.13
C HIS A 136 7.75 -6.23 -0.99
N GLU A 137 7.77 -7.52 -0.65
CA GLU A 137 9.00 -8.31 -0.53
C GLU A 137 9.74 -8.37 -1.88
N THR A 138 9.02 -8.54 -2.99
CA THR A 138 9.56 -8.54 -4.35
C THR A 138 10.14 -7.17 -4.72
N LEU A 139 9.42 -6.08 -4.46
CA LEU A 139 9.89 -4.71 -4.70
C LEU A 139 11.20 -4.42 -3.96
N ILE A 140 11.27 -4.77 -2.67
CA ILE A 140 12.48 -4.56 -1.87
C ILE A 140 13.63 -5.40 -2.41
N GLN A 141 13.35 -6.64 -2.83
CA GLN A 141 14.35 -7.51 -3.45
C GLN A 141 14.87 -6.92 -4.76
N ASP A 142 14.02 -6.46 -5.66
CA ASP A 142 14.41 -5.87 -6.95
C ASP A 142 15.28 -4.62 -6.77
N ILE A 143 14.93 -3.76 -5.80
CA ILE A 143 15.72 -2.56 -5.47
C ILE A 143 17.10 -2.93 -4.92
N ASN A 144 17.16 -3.96 -4.08
CA ASN A 144 18.42 -4.44 -3.50
C ASN A 144 19.29 -5.12 -4.56
N ASP A 145 18.71 -5.93 -5.43
CA ASP A 145 19.43 -6.61 -6.52
C ASP A 145 19.98 -5.62 -7.53
N PHE A 146 19.20 -4.59 -7.90
CA PHE A 146 19.71 -3.46 -8.69
C PHE A 146 20.92 -2.80 -8.03
N SER A 147 20.81 -2.44 -6.74
CA SER A 147 21.91 -1.77 -6.03
C SER A 147 23.14 -2.67 -5.93
N LYS A 148 22.93 -3.96 -5.70
CA LYS A 148 24.00 -4.96 -5.66
C LYS A 148 24.69 -5.09 -7.01
N GLU A 149 23.94 -5.18 -8.10
CA GLU A 149 24.51 -5.28 -9.45
C GLU A 149 25.32 -4.03 -9.80
N ILE A 150 24.85 -2.84 -9.43
CA ILE A 150 25.66 -1.60 -9.53
C ILE A 150 26.98 -1.74 -8.78
N HIS A 151 26.92 -2.14 -7.50
CA HIS A 151 28.08 -2.21 -6.63
C HIS A 151 29.08 -3.32 -6.94
N THR A 152 28.64 -4.45 -7.49
CA THR A 152 29.55 -5.55 -7.82
C THR A 152 30.05 -5.45 -9.25
N THR A 153 29.18 -5.13 -10.20
CA THR A 153 29.52 -5.23 -11.63
C THR A 153 30.06 -3.92 -12.16
N TYR A 154 29.39 -2.81 -11.86
CA TYR A 154 29.70 -1.53 -12.47
C TYR A 154 30.77 -0.76 -11.69
N ASP A 155 30.78 -0.83 -10.35
CA ASP A 155 31.87 -0.26 -9.54
C ASP A 155 33.22 -0.93 -9.86
N GLU A 156 33.25 -2.24 -10.08
CA GLU A 156 34.49 -2.96 -10.48
C GLU A 156 34.94 -2.53 -11.87
N ARG A 157 34.02 -2.42 -12.84
CA ARG A 157 34.31 -1.93 -14.19
C ARG A 157 34.80 -0.48 -14.20
N MET A 158 34.28 0.37 -13.31
CA MET A 158 34.70 1.78 -13.19
C MET A 158 36.13 1.96 -12.68
N LYS A 159 36.68 0.94 -12.00
CA LYS A 159 38.07 0.95 -11.51
C LYS A 159 39.09 0.51 -12.56
N ASP A 160 38.63 -0.05 -13.69
CA ASP A 160 39.50 -0.37 -14.81
C ASP A 160 39.79 0.91 -15.61
N GLU A 161 41.04 1.38 -15.57
CA GLU A 161 41.51 2.58 -16.26
C GLU A 161 41.29 2.55 -17.78
N THR A 162 41.11 1.35 -18.36
CA THR A 162 40.89 1.17 -19.80
C THR A 162 39.40 1.19 -20.19
N ALA A 163 38.50 1.17 -19.21
CA ALA A 163 37.08 1.04 -19.47
C ALA A 163 36.43 2.37 -19.87
N ASP A 164 35.55 2.31 -20.88
CA ASP A 164 34.80 3.49 -21.31
C ASP A 164 33.68 3.81 -20.32
N PHE A 165 33.88 4.85 -19.51
CA PHE A 165 32.90 5.42 -18.59
C PHE A 165 31.52 5.60 -19.23
N ARG A 166 31.44 6.07 -20.49
CA ARG A 166 30.15 6.31 -21.16
C ARG A 166 29.43 4.99 -21.46
N ALA A 167 30.17 3.95 -21.82
CA ALA A 167 29.61 2.62 -22.04
C ALA A 167 29.07 2.04 -20.72
N ILE A 168 29.86 2.10 -19.63
CA ILE A 168 29.45 1.63 -18.30
C ILE A 168 28.18 2.35 -17.82
N MET A 169 28.13 3.68 -17.94
CA MET A 169 26.94 4.46 -17.57
C MET A 169 25.73 4.17 -18.45
N THR A 170 25.94 3.80 -19.72
CA THR A 170 24.85 3.43 -20.64
C THR A 170 24.25 2.08 -20.25
N ASP A 171 25.10 1.11 -19.91
CA ASP A 171 24.68 -0.20 -19.42
C ASP A 171 23.92 -0.06 -18.09
N ALA A 172 24.47 0.70 -17.13
CA ALA A 172 23.83 0.95 -15.83
C ALA A 172 22.46 1.66 -15.97
N ARG A 173 22.32 2.60 -16.92
CA ARG A 173 21.03 3.23 -17.24
C ARG A 173 20.06 2.25 -17.89
N THR A 174 20.54 1.31 -18.69
CA THR A 174 19.71 0.28 -19.31
C THR A 174 19.18 -0.68 -18.26
N LEU A 175 20.03 -1.10 -17.32
CA LEU A 175 19.61 -1.86 -16.15
C LEU A 175 18.56 -1.10 -15.33
N ALA A 176 18.82 0.17 -15.00
CA ALA A 176 17.88 1.00 -14.24
C ALA A 176 16.51 1.11 -14.93
N ARG A 177 16.47 1.29 -16.26
CA ARG A 177 15.21 1.31 -17.03
C ARG A 177 14.48 -0.02 -16.95
N LYS A 178 15.20 -1.14 -17.03
CA LYS A 178 14.61 -2.48 -16.93
C LYS A 178 14.02 -2.71 -15.54
N THR A 179 14.76 -2.38 -14.48
CA THR A 179 14.26 -2.50 -13.10
C THR A 179 13.01 -1.63 -12.88
N VAL A 180 12.99 -0.41 -13.41
CA VAL A 180 11.81 0.46 -13.36
C VAL A 180 10.61 -0.20 -14.03
N GLN A 181 10.79 -0.78 -15.22
CA GLN A 181 9.70 -1.46 -15.93
C GLN A 181 9.18 -2.69 -15.18
N GLU A 182 10.06 -3.47 -14.55
CA GLU A 182 9.69 -4.65 -13.77
C GLU A 182 8.86 -4.26 -12.53
N ILE A 183 9.30 -3.22 -11.82
CA ILE A 183 8.59 -2.68 -10.65
C ILE A 183 7.25 -2.04 -11.05
N GLU A 184 7.21 -1.25 -12.11
CA GLU A 184 5.97 -0.65 -12.63
C GLU A 184 4.95 -1.71 -13.03
N ARG A 185 5.41 -2.79 -13.68
CA ARG A 185 4.56 -3.94 -14.01
C ARG A 185 4.01 -4.61 -12.75
N SER A 186 4.86 -4.90 -11.76
CA SER A 186 4.41 -5.49 -10.49
C SER A 186 3.39 -4.60 -9.77
N ASN A 187 3.62 -3.29 -9.73
CA ASN A 187 2.67 -2.33 -9.15
C ASN A 187 1.33 -2.29 -9.91
N HIS A 188 1.36 -2.43 -11.25
CA HIS A 188 0.15 -2.48 -12.06
C HIS A 188 -0.66 -3.75 -11.81
N GLU A 189 0.01 -4.92 -11.81
CA GLU A 189 -0.61 -6.22 -11.49
C GLU A 189 -1.23 -6.22 -10.09
N MET A 190 -0.54 -5.60 -9.11
CA MET A 190 -1.09 -5.38 -7.77
C MET A 190 -2.34 -4.50 -7.81
N GLY A 191 -2.33 -3.41 -8.59
CA GLY A 191 -3.48 -2.51 -8.73
C GLY A 191 -4.72 -3.19 -9.31
N ASP A 192 -4.55 -4.02 -10.33
CA ASP A 192 -5.65 -4.80 -10.91
C ASP A 192 -6.27 -5.76 -9.90
N GLN A 193 -5.46 -6.42 -9.08
CA GLN A 193 -5.95 -7.30 -8.03
C GLN A 193 -6.65 -6.55 -6.89
N VAL A 194 -6.10 -5.40 -6.49
CA VAL A 194 -6.71 -4.52 -5.49
C VAL A 194 -8.09 -4.05 -5.93
N LYS A 195 -8.27 -3.79 -7.23
CA LYS A 195 -9.57 -3.46 -7.81
C LYS A 195 -10.59 -4.59 -7.64
N GLU A 196 -10.20 -5.85 -7.83
CA GLU A 196 -11.08 -6.99 -7.58
C GLU A 196 -11.48 -7.11 -6.09
N ASP A 197 -10.53 -6.86 -5.18
CA ASP A 197 -10.80 -6.89 -3.75
C ASP A 197 -11.75 -5.75 -3.31
N LEU A 198 -11.63 -4.57 -3.93
CA LEU A 198 -12.54 -3.44 -3.72
C LEU A 198 -13.96 -3.78 -4.20
N LEU A 199 -14.12 -4.39 -5.39
CA LEU A 199 -15.43 -4.84 -5.86
C LEU A 199 -16.07 -5.85 -4.91
N ALA A 200 -15.28 -6.77 -4.33
CA ALA A 200 -15.79 -7.71 -3.33
C ALA A 200 -16.24 -7.03 -2.03
N LEU A 201 -15.60 -5.92 -1.64
CA LEU A 201 -16.04 -5.09 -0.52
C LEU A 201 -17.34 -4.35 -0.84
N GLU A 202 -17.44 -3.75 -2.02
CA GLU A 202 -18.67 -3.10 -2.52
C GLU A 202 -19.86 -4.08 -2.53
N ASP A 203 -19.64 -5.31 -2.99
CA ASP A 203 -20.65 -6.38 -2.98
C ASP A 203 -21.10 -6.73 -1.54
N GLU A 204 -20.18 -6.76 -0.57
CA GLU A 204 -20.51 -6.99 0.84
C GLU A 204 -21.35 -5.84 1.41
N ILE A 205 -20.99 -4.60 1.10
CA ILE A 205 -21.78 -3.40 1.43
C ILE A 205 -23.19 -3.52 0.84
N GLU A 206 -23.30 -3.85 -0.45
CA GLU A 206 -24.61 -4.00 -1.12
C GLU A 206 -25.46 -5.13 -0.51
N SER A 207 -24.83 -6.23 -0.07
CA SER A 207 -25.54 -7.33 0.60
C SER A 207 -26.22 -6.89 1.90
N HIS A 208 -25.59 -6.00 2.67
CA HIS A 208 -26.17 -5.39 3.87
C HIS A 208 -27.34 -4.46 3.53
N PHE A 209 -27.29 -3.79 2.38
CA PHE A 209 -28.42 -3.01 1.86
C PHE A 209 -29.57 -3.89 1.36
N ARG A 210 -29.30 -5.03 0.70
CA ARG A 210 -30.36 -5.92 0.18
C ARG A 210 -31.11 -6.69 1.26
N ARG A 211 -30.48 -7.00 2.41
CA ARG A 211 -31.18 -7.50 3.62
C ARG A 211 -32.26 -6.54 4.17
N LYS A 212 -32.34 -5.33 3.64
CA LYS A 212 -33.30 -4.27 4.01
C LYS A 212 -34.58 -4.28 3.16
N LYS A 213 -34.63 -5.04 2.05
CA LYS A 213 -35.82 -5.22 1.18
C LYS A 213 -36.51 -6.55 1.47
#